data_AF-A0A497Q8S5-F1
#
_entry.id   AF-A0A497Q8S5-F1
#
_cell.length_a   1.000
_cell.length_b   1.000
_cell.length_c   1.000
_cell.angle_alpha   90.00
_cell.angle_beta   90.00
_cell.angle_gamma   90.00
#
_symmetry.space_group_name_H-M   'P 1'
#
loop_
_entity.id
_entity.type
_entity.pdbx_description
1 polymer ?
#
loop_
_entity_poly.entity_id
_entity_poly.type
_entity_poly.pdbx_seq_one_letter_code
_entity_poly.pdbx_strand_id
1 'polypeptide(L)'
;MAADEQVRIDSLEKTVEKLVSEISDLREVVKALSEDSGVSDSVKELGQSVAEMKSQLDGIAKIDDVLSTIGGLRDEISAMKESSESDEMNKKLDDILSSISGLGKSIQQVHDRQDMSDITSRLDDLHKRLEVLTGLGERVDELHSTFEETKEIVSIIVRQLDDIERKYNKALSEVSEALALVRKVAESGPPPVTAPTEPTPPPERAPPKKKPRKVSGKALPSTIDAIMEQLLELVTPHTEAVEMARALEETRDRLTDLLKEHTPVIFQFGKMARELKSYPPTATLNENDIARLNKEIRSWTAKLKEVAKGQ
;
A
#
# COMPACT_ATOMS: atom_id res chain seq x y z
N MET A 1 -4.62 -28.00 -36.79
CA MET A 1 -4.19 -26.64 -36.38
C MET A 1 -5.38 -25.76 -36.04
N ALA A 2 -6.45 -25.70 -36.85
CA ALA A 2 -7.61 -24.82 -36.61
C ALA A 2 -8.34 -24.98 -35.25
N ALA A 3 -8.43 -26.19 -34.68
CA ALA A 3 -9.17 -26.40 -33.43
C ALA A 3 -8.47 -25.81 -32.18
N ASP A 4 -7.13 -25.79 -32.16
CA ASP A 4 -6.35 -25.30 -31.01
C ASP A 4 -6.21 -23.76 -31.03
N GLU A 5 -6.23 -23.17 -32.22
CA GLU A 5 -6.37 -21.72 -32.40
C GLU A 5 -7.76 -21.22 -32.02
N GLN A 6 -8.82 -21.94 -32.39
CA GLN A 6 -10.18 -21.55 -32.03
C GLN A 6 -10.40 -21.56 -30.51
N VAL A 7 -9.89 -22.57 -29.80
CA VAL A 7 -9.95 -22.63 -28.32
C VAL A 7 -9.20 -21.45 -27.67
N ARG A 8 -8.09 -21.01 -28.27
CA ARG A 8 -7.33 -19.85 -27.77
C ARG A 8 -8.07 -18.55 -28.02
N ILE A 9 -8.67 -18.38 -29.19
CA ILE A 9 -9.50 -17.22 -29.56
C ILE A 9 -10.68 -17.12 -28.61
N ASP A 10 -11.41 -18.21 -28.37
CA ASP A 10 -12.55 -18.23 -27.44
C ASP A 10 -12.11 -17.90 -25.99
N SER A 11 -10.89 -18.28 -25.59
CA SER A 11 -10.35 -17.90 -24.27
C SER A 11 -9.99 -16.42 -24.21
N LEU A 12 -9.45 -15.86 -25.30
CA LEU A 12 -9.14 -14.44 -25.42
C LEU A 12 -10.41 -13.59 -25.40
N GLU A 13 -11.45 -14.00 -26.11
CA GLU A 13 -12.76 -13.33 -26.11
C GLU A 13 -13.36 -13.29 -24.70
N LYS A 14 -13.34 -14.41 -23.97
CA LYS A 14 -13.78 -14.43 -22.56
C LYS A 14 -12.95 -13.52 -21.65
N THR A 15 -11.64 -13.44 -21.91
CA THR A 15 -10.75 -12.57 -21.12
C THR A 15 -11.04 -11.10 -21.41
N VAL A 16 -11.30 -10.76 -22.68
CA VAL A 16 -11.69 -9.42 -23.11
C VAL A 16 -13.05 -9.04 -22.55
N GLU A 17 -14.05 -9.91 -22.58
CA GLU A 17 -15.36 -9.66 -21.95
C GLU A 17 -15.24 -9.41 -20.44
N LYS A 18 -14.39 -10.19 -19.75
CA LYS A 18 -14.12 -9.98 -18.32
C LYS A 18 -13.47 -8.63 -18.05
N LEU A 19 -12.48 -8.23 -18.86
CA LEU A 19 -11.83 -6.93 -18.74
C LEU A 19 -12.80 -5.77 -19.03
N VAL A 20 -13.70 -5.94 -20.00
CA VAL A 20 -14.74 -4.93 -20.30
C VAL A 20 -15.70 -4.77 -19.12
N SER A 21 -16.07 -5.86 -18.46
CA SER A 21 -16.86 -5.82 -17.22
C SER A 21 -16.12 -5.08 -16.10
N GLU A 22 -14.86 -5.46 -15.84
CA GLU A 22 -14.04 -4.86 -14.77
C GLU A 22 -13.80 -3.36 -15.01
N ILE A 23 -13.60 -2.94 -16.27
CA ILE A 23 -13.50 -1.53 -16.65
C ILE A 23 -14.82 -0.79 -16.43
N SER A 24 -15.96 -1.42 -16.71
CA SER A 24 -17.28 -0.81 -16.47
C SER A 24 -17.52 -0.61 -14.97
N ASP A 25 -17.15 -1.59 -14.14
CA ASP A 25 -17.28 -1.50 -12.69
C ASP A 25 -16.36 -0.40 -12.13
N LEU A 26 -15.11 -0.31 -12.61
CA LEU A 26 -14.19 0.77 -12.26
C LEU A 26 -14.73 2.14 -12.66
N ARG A 27 -15.40 2.24 -13.80
CA ARG A 27 -16.01 3.49 -14.26
C ARG A 27 -17.15 3.93 -13.34
N GLU A 28 -17.96 3.00 -12.84
CA GLU A 28 -18.97 3.32 -11.81
C GLU A 28 -18.34 3.78 -10.51
N VAL A 29 -17.29 3.10 -10.04
CA VAL A 29 -16.56 3.48 -8.82
C VAL A 29 -15.94 4.88 -8.97
N VAL A 30 -15.29 5.17 -10.10
CA VAL A 30 -14.71 6.50 -10.38
C VAL A 30 -15.80 7.57 -10.47
N LYS A 31 -16.96 7.24 -11.07
CA LYS A 31 -18.09 8.17 -11.12
C LYS A 31 -18.62 8.48 -9.72
N ALA A 32 -18.79 7.45 -8.88
CA ALA A 32 -19.18 7.61 -7.48
C ALA A 32 -18.16 8.43 -6.68
N LEU A 33 -16.86 8.23 -6.91
CA LEU A 33 -15.79 9.06 -6.32
C LEU A 33 -15.80 10.51 -6.82
N SER A 34 -16.15 10.74 -8.08
CA SER A 34 -16.23 12.10 -8.65
C SER A 34 -17.48 12.86 -8.21
N GLU A 35 -18.54 12.14 -7.84
CA GLU A 35 -19.78 12.68 -7.28
C GLU A 35 -19.71 12.80 -5.74
N ASP A 36 -18.67 12.25 -5.10
CA ASP A 36 -18.41 12.39 -3.67
C ASP A 36 -17.88 13.81 -3.34
N SER A 37 -18.79 14.79 -3.34
CA SER A 37 -18.54 16.13 -2.81
C SER A 37 -18.09 16.12 -1.34
N GLY A 38 -18.25 14.98 -0.65
CA GLY A 38 -17.93 14.78 0.76
C GLY A 38 -16.47 15.08 1.10
N VAL A 39 -15.50 14.79 0.22
CA VAL A 39 -14.09 15.09 0.49
C VAL A 39 -13.82 16.60 0.43
N SER A 40 -14.38 17.31 -0.57
CA SER A 40 -14.22 18.76 -0.70
C SER A 40 -14.91 19.52 0.43
N ASP A 41 -16.10 19.07 0.81
CA ASP A 41 -16.87 19.64 1.91
C ASP A 41 -16.19 19.33 3.26
N SER A 42 -15.63 18.13 3.44
CA SER A 42 -14.83 17.77 4.62
C SER A 42 -13.58 18.64 4.78
N VAL A 43 -12.90 18.99 3.67
CA VAL A 43 -11.74 19.88 3.70
C VAL A 43 -12.14 21.31 4.09
N LYS A 44 -13.30 21.80 3.63
CA LYS A 44 -13.82 23.10 4.05
C LYS A 44 -14.20 23.13 5.54
N GLU A 45 -14.86 22.08 6.02
CA GLU A 45 -15.20 21.94 7.45
C GLU A 45 -13.94 21.84 8.32
N LEU A 46 -12.91 21.12 7.88
CA LEU A 46 -11.61 21.08 8.54
C LEU A 46 -10.98 22.47 8.62
N GLY A 47 -11.03 23.23 7.53
CA GLY A 47 -10.55 24.62 7.49
C GLY A 47 -11.28 25.52 8.49
N GLN A 48 -12.59 25.37 8.64
CA GLN A 48 -13.38 26.09 9.65
C GLN A 48 -13.03 25.65 11.08
N SER A 49 -12.95 24.35 11.35
CA SER A 49 -12.60 23.81 12.66
C SER A 49 -11.20 24.28 13.13
N VAL A 50 -10.23 24.33 12.22
CA VAL A 50 -8.89 24.85 12.49
C VAL A 50 -8.91 26.36 12.79
N ALA A 51 -9.70 27.14 12.06
CA ALA A 51 -9.85 28.58 12.31
C ALA A 51 -10.49 28.87 13.70
N GLU A 52 -11.46 28.06 14.10
CA GLU A 52 -12.10 28.16 15.41
C GLU A 52 -11.16 27.75 16.56
N MET A 53 -10.41 26.66 16.40
CA MET A 53 -9.37 26.28 17.37
C MET A 53 -8.30 27.35 17.52
N LYS A 54 -7.90 28.02 16.43
CA LYS A 54 -6.96 29.14 16.49
C LYS A 54 -7.51 30.31 17.32
N SER A 55 -8.78 30.65 17.15
CA SER A 55 -9.47 31.68 17.95
C SER A 55 -9.53 31.33 19.45
N GLN A 56 -9.68 30.04 19.78
CA GLN A 56 -9.64 29.56 21.17
C GLN A 56 -8.21 29.57 21.74
N LEU A 57 -7.19 29.24 20.94
CA LEU A 57 -5.78 29.35 21.33
C LEU A 57 -5.37 30.81 21.61
N ASP A 58 -5.87 31.76 20.81
CA ASP A 58 -5.72 33.19 21.09
C ASP A 58 -6.41 33.60 22.41
N GLY A 59 -7.46 32.88 22.82
CA GLY A 59 -8.08 33.01 24.15
C GLY A 59 -7.17 32.55 25.29
N ILE A 60 -6.33 31.53 25.06
CA ILE A 60 -5.32 31.07 26.03
C ILE A 60 -4.19 32.10 26.16
N ALA A 61 -3.79 32.78 25.08
CA ALA A 61 -2.83 33.88 25.16
C ALA A 61 -3.30 35.02 26.08
N LYS A 62 -4.62 35.27 26.13
CA LYS A 62 -5.21 36.25 27.08
C LYS A 62 -5.15 35.81 28.54
N ILE A 63 -4.93 34.52 28.84
CA ILE A 63 -4.68 34.06 30.22
C ILE A 63 -3.33 34.57 30.70
N ASP A 64 -2.35 34.70 29.81
CA ASP A 64 -1.03 35.25 30.15
C ASP A 64 -1.14 36.75 30.49
N ASP A 65 -1.99 37.50 29.78
CA ASP A 65 -2.33 38.89 30.12
C ASP A 65 -2.99 39.00 31.50
N VAL A 66 -3.90 38.06 31.84
CA VAL A 66 -4.52 37.96 33.17
C VAL A 66 -3.47 37.69 34.25
N LEU A 67 -2.53 36.77 34.00
CA LEU A 67 -1.44 36.46 34.93
C LEU A 67 -0.48 37.63 35.12
N SER A 68 -0.15 38.35 34.04
CA SER A 68 0.65 39.56 34.07
C SER A 68 -0.02 40.67 34.88
N THR A 69 -1.32 40.87 34.69
CA THR A 69 -2.14 41.84 35.46
C THR A 69 -2.18 41.48 36.96
N ILE A 70 -2.29 40.19 37.29
CA ILE A 70 -2.20 39.72 38.68
C ILE A 70 -0.81 39.96 39.27
N GLY A 71 0.25 39.79 38.48
CA GLY A 71 1.61 40.14 38.86
C GLY A 71 1.77 41.62 39.21
N GLY A 72 1.28 42.52 38.35
CA GLY A 72 1.30 43.96 38.60
C GLY A 72 0.51 44.36 39.85
N LEU A 73 -0.69 43.80 40.04
CA LEU A 73 -1.49 44.00 41.26
C LEU A 73 -0.74 43.58 42.53
N ARG A 74 0.01 42.48 42.49
CA ARG A 74 0.80 42.00 43.61
C ARG A 74 1.92 42.99 43.97
N ASP A 75 2.57 43.55 42.96
CA ASP A 75 3.65 44.52 43.14
C ASP A 75 3.09 45.85 43.69
N GLU A 76 1.94 46.30 43.20
CA GLU A 76 1.23 47.49 43.70
C GLU A 76 0.78 47.33 45.16
N ILE A 77 0.21 46.16 45.53
CA ILE A 77 -0.16 45.84 46.92
C ILE A 77 1.07 45.84 47.83
N SER A 78 2.19 45.29 47.35
CA SER A 78 3.45 45.26 48.11
C SER A 78 4.00 46.68 48.31
N ALA A 79 4.01 47.50 47.26
CA ALA A 79 4.43 48.89 47.32
C ALA A 79 3.50 49.77 48.17
N MET A 80 2.21 49.44 48.26
CA MET A 80 1.27 50.13 49.16
C MET A 80 1.57 49.83 50.62
N LYS A 81 1.88 48.58 50.95
CA LYS A 81 2.24 48.15 52.31
C LYS A 81 3.49 48.85 52.84
N GLU A 82 4.38 49.26 51.95
CA GLU A 82 5.63 49.98 52.26
C GLU A 82 5.46 51.52 52.30
N SER A 83 4.33 52.06 51.83
CA SER A 83 4.05 53.50 51.82
C SER A 83 3.45 53.95 53.16
N SER A 84 4.03 54.99 53.78
CA SER A 84 3.55 55.56 55.05
C SER A 84 2.73 56.83 54.89
N GLU A 85 2.60 57.37 53.67
CA GLU A 85 1.89 58.62 53.38
C GLU A 85 0.48 58.34 52.85
N SER A 86 -0.52 58.95 53.49
CA SER A 86 -1.94 58.67 53.20
C SER A 86 -2.35 58.99 51.76
N ASP A 87 -1.72 59.98 51.12
CA ASP A 87 -2.05 60.40 49.75
C ASP A 87 -1.45 59.47 48.68
N GLU A 88 -0.25 58.92 48.94
CA GLU A 88 0.33 57.87 48.09
C GLU A 88 -0.43 56.56 48.21
N MET A 89 -0.88 56.23 49.43
CA MET A 89 -1.71 55.05 49.69
C MET A 89 -3.04 55.14 48.95
N ASN A 90 -3.68 56.32 48.93
CA ASN A 90 -4.94 56.55 48.19
C ASN A 90 -4.76 56.39 46.67
N LYS A 91 -3.69 56.93 46.08
CA LYS A 91 -3.40 56.74 44.65
C LYS A 91 -3.17 55.27 44.28
N LYS A 92 -2.38 54.55 45.08
CA LYS A 92 -2.15 53.11 44.88
C LYS A 92 -3.44 52.29 45.03
N LEU A 93 -4.38 52.75 45.88
CA LEU A 93 -5.70 52.14 46.03
C LEU A 93 -6.55 52.30 44.77
N ASP A 94 -6.53 53.49 44.17
CA ASP A 94 -7.23 53.77 42.91
C ASP A 94 -6.64 52.95 41.74
N ASP A 95 -5.32 52.81 41.68
CA ASP A 95 -4.63 52.00 40.66
C ASP A 95 -5.00 50.51 40.79
N ILE A 96 -5.01 49.96 42.01
CA ILE A 96 -5.45 48.59 42.29
C ILE A 96 -6.92 48.39 41.92
N LEU A 97 -7.81 49.34 42.23
CA LEU A 97 -9.23 49.26 41.88
C LEU A 97 -9.45 49.25 40.36
N SER A 98 -8.68 50.06 39.63
CA SER A 98 -8.68 50.07 38.16
C SER A 98 -8.21 48.72 37.59
N SER A 99 -7.12 48.17 38.12
CA SER A 99 -6.55 46.89 37.71
C SER A 99 -7.48 45.70 38.02
N ILE A 100 -8.16 45.69 39.17
CA ILE A 100 -9.18 44.67 39.53
C ILE A 100 -10.38 44.72 38.56
N SER A 101 -10.83 45.93 38.19
CA SER A 101 -11.92 46.10 37.22
C SER A 101 -11.53 45.61 35.82
N GLY A 102 -10.28 45.86 35.40
CA GLY A 102 -9.71 45.33 34.16
C GLY A 102 -9.58 43.80 34.17
N LEU A 103 -9.18 43.23 35.30
CA LEU A 103 -9.08 41.78 35.51
C LEU A 103 -10.45 41.10 35.41
N GLY A 104 -11.49 41.68 36.02
CA GLY A 104 -12.85 41.16 35.96
C GLY A 104 -13.40 41.05 34.53
N LYS A 105 -13.10 42.03 33.68
CA LYS A 105 -13.47 41.99 32.24
C LYS A 105 -12.69 40.93 31.48
N SER A 106 -11.43 40.73 31.81
CA SER A 106 -10.56 39.75 31.14
C SER A 106 -10.93 38.32 31.51
N ILE A 107 -11.25 38.04 32.78
CA ILE A 107 -11.73 36.74 33.26
C ILE A 107 -13.07 36.38 32.61
N GLN A 108 -14.01 37.34 32.50
CA GLN A 108 -15.29 37.09 31.84
C GLN A 108 -15.11 36.70 30.36
N GLN A 109 -14.17 37.35 29.65
CA GLN A 109 -13.87 37.02 28.26
C GLN A 109 -13.23 35.64 28.07
N VAL A 110 -12.48 35.14 29.06
CA VAL A 110 -11.90 33.79 29.03
C VAL A 110 -12.98 32.75 29.32
N HIS A 111 -13.82 32.99 30.33
CA HIS A 111 -14.92 32.10 30.71
C HIS A 111 -15.89 31.84 29.55
N ASP A 112 -16.29 32.88 28.82
CA ASP A 112 -17.25 32.76 27.71
C ASP A 112 -16.68 32.03 26.47
N ARG A 113 -15.37 31.69 26.45
CA ARG A 113 -14.69 31.06 25.31
C ARG A 113 -14.21 29.63 25.56
N GLN A 114 -14.27 29.15 26.80
CA GLN A 114 -13.57 27.95 27.26
C GLN A 114 -14.51 26.76 27.55
N ASP A 115 -15.46 26.47 26.66
CA ASP A 115 -16.16 25.18 26.67
C ASP A 115 -15.23 24.06 26.17
N MET A 116 -14.35 23.59 27.06
CA MET A 116 -13.39 22.49 26.81
C MET A 116 -14.06 21.15 26.45
N SER A 117 -15.34 21.00 26.80
CA SER A 117 -16.19 19.87 26.38
C SER A 117 -16.25 19.77 24.85
N ASP A 118 -16.41 20.89 24.17
CA ASP A 118 -16.57 20.94 22.71
C ASP A 118 -15.26 20.65 21.98
N ILE A 119 -14.12 21.03 22.56
CA ILE A 119 -12.80 20.73 22.00
C ILE A 119 -12.54 19.23 22.02
N THR A 120 -12.91 18.54 23.10
CA THR A 120 -12.66 17.10 23.24
C THR A 120 -13.53 16.29 22.27
N SER A 121 -14.82 16.63 22.13
CA SER A 121 -15.70 15.97 21.17
C SER A 121 -15.28 16.23 19.72
N ARG A 122 -14.81 17.44 19.40
CA ARG A 122 -14.30 17.78 18.07
C ARG A 122 -12.98 17.08 17.75
N LEU A 123 -12.11 16.90 18.73
CA LEU A 123 -10.87 16.14 18.58
C LEU A 123 -11.15 14.67 18.26
N ASP A 124 -12.13 14.08 18.93
CA ASP A 124 -12.58 12.70 18.64
C ASP A 124 -13.18 12.59 17.23
N ASP A 125 -13.97 13.57 16.79
CA ASP A 125 -14.53 13.58 15.43
C ASP A 125 -13.44 13.79 14.36
N LEU A 126 -12.43 14.62 14.64
CA LEU A 126 -11.24 14.75 13.79
C LEU A 126 -10.46 13.43 13.70
N HIS A 127 -10.32 12.71 14.82
CA HIS A 127 -9.66 11.41 14.86
C HIS A 127 -10.38 10.36 13.99
N LYS A 128 -11.71 10.27 14.11
CA LYS A 128 -12.53 9.38 13.27
C LYS A 128 -12.42 9.72 11.78
N ARG A 129 -12.40 11.00 11.43
CA ARG A 129 -12.25 11.44 10.03
C ARG A 129 -10.86 11.14 9.47
N LEU A 130 -9.81 11.28 10.28
CA LEU A 130 -8.44 10.86 9.93
C LEU A 130 -8.35 9.36 9.66
N GLU A 131 -9.07 8.54 10.43
CA GLU A 131 -9.13 7.10 10.21
C GLU A 131 -9.74 6.75 8.84
N VAL A 132 -10.82 7.44 8.44
CA VAL A 132 -11.43 7.29 7.10
C VAL A 132 -10.47 7.71 5.99
N LEU A 133 -9.76 8.84 6.14
CA LEU A 133 -8.77 9.29 5.16
C LEU A 133 -7.58 8.34 5.06
N THR A 134 -7.17 7.72 6.17
CA THR A 134 -6.11 6.73 6.18
C THR A 134 -6.52 5.48 5.41
N GLY A 135 -7.76 5.01 5.61
CA GLY A 135 -8.33 3.90 4.82
C GLY A 135 -8.49 4.22 3.33
N LEU A 136 -8.72 5.49 2.98
CA LEU A 136 -8.70 5.92 1.57
C LEU A 136 -7.29 5.86 0.97
N GLY A 137 -6.27 6.23 1.73
CA GLY A 137 -4.86 6.09 1.33
C GLY A 137 -4.50 4.64 1.00
N GLU A 138 -4.89 3.70 1.87
CA GLU A 138 -4.64 2.27 1.63
C GLU A 138 -5.29 1.76 0.33
N ARG A 139 -6.50 2.24 0.01
CA ARG A 139 -7.18 1.90 -1.25
C ARG A 139 -6.50 2.50 -2.48
N VAL A 140 -5.96 3.73 -2.38
CA VAL A 140 -5.20 4.37 -3.46
C VAL A 140 -3.90 3.61 -3.72
N ASP A 141 -3.21 3.17 -2.66
CA ASP A 141 -1.99 2.36 -2.79
C ASP A 141 -2.26 0.99 -3.43
N GLU A 142 -3.38 0.36 -3.07
CA GLU A 142 -3.82 -0.89 -3.71
C GLU A 142 -4.12 -0.67 -5.19
N LEU A 143 -4.85 0.40 -5.53
CA LEU A 143 -5.16 0.76 -6.92
C LEU A 143 -3.88 1.04 -7.72
N HIS A 144 -2.91 1.75 -7.13
CA HIS A 144 -1.62 2.01 -7.76
C HIS A 144 -0.84 0.72 -8.03
N SER A 145 -0.85 -0.23 -7.09
CA SER A 145 -0.25 -1.56 -7.27
C SER A 145 -0.89 -2.28 -8.47
N THR A 146 -2.22 -2.29 -8.56
CA THR A 146 -2.93 -2.94 -9.68
C THR A 146 -2.64 -2.27 -11.03
N PHE A 147 -2.43 -0.95 -11.04
CA PHE A 147 -2.08 -0.21 -12.24
C PHE A 147 -0.68 -0.57 -12.75
N GLU A 148 0.31 -0.69 -11.86
CA GLU A 148 1.66 -1.11 -12.24
C GLU A 148 1.69 -2.58 -12.72
N GLU A 149 0.92 -3.46 -12.09
CA GLU A 149 0.74 -4.84 -12.58
C GLU A 149 0.11 -4.86 -13.99
N THR A 150 -0.92 -4.03 -14.22
CA THR A 150 -1.56 -3.91 -15.54
C THR A 150 -0.58 -3.41 -16.59
N LYS A 151 0.24 -2.41 -16.25
CA LYS A 151 1.29 -1.88 -17.14
C LYS A 151 2.37 -2.90 -17.46
N GLU A 152 2.73 -3.76 -16.50
CA GLU A 152 3.64 -4.88 -16.74
C GLU A 152 3.03 -5.91 -17.70
N ILE A 153 1.76 -6.30 -17.48
CA ILE A 153 1.02 -7.20 -18.38
C ILE A 153 0.96 -6.62 -19.80
N VAL A 154 0.62 -5.35 -19.95
CA VAL A 154 0.61 -4.66 -21.25
C VAL A 154 1.98 -4.70 -21.90
N SER A 155 3.06 -4.49 -21.14
CA SER A 155 4.43 -4.58 -21.65
C SER A 155 4.80 -5.99 -22.13
N ILE A 156 4.32 -7.04 -21.46
CA ILE A 156 4.49 -8.43 -21.90
C ILE A 156 3.72 -8.67 -23.19
N ILE A 157 2.48 -8.21 -23.29
CA ILE A 157 1.65 -8.34 -24.50
C ILE A 157 2.32 -7.66 -25.69
N VAL A 158 2.86 -6.45 -25.52
CA VAL A 158 3.58 -5.73 -26.59
C VAL A 158 4.79 -6.55 -27.07
N ARG A 159 5.61 -7.10 -26.16
CA ARG A 159 6.73 -7.97 -26.55
C ARG A 159 6.28 -9.22 -27.28
N GLN A 160 5.16 -9.82 -26.86
CA GLN A 160 4.59 -10.99 -27.53
C GLN A 160 4.09 -10.64 -28.95
N LEU A 161 3.47 -9.48 -29.13
CA LEU A 161 3.07 -8.98 -30.45
C LEU A 161 4.28 -8.76 -31.36
N ASP A 162 5.35 -8.15 -30.85
CA ASP A 162 6.62 -7.98 -31.58
C ASP A 162 7.23 -9.34 -32.00
N ASP A 163 7.20 -10.33 -31.11
CA ASP A 163 7.69 -11.69 -31.39
C ASP A 163 6.84 -12.40 -32.44
N ILE A 164 5.52 -12.22 -32.40
CA ILE A 164 4.59 -12.75 -33.41
C ILE A 164 4.87 -12.08 -34.75
N GLU A 165 5.04 -10.76 -34.79
CA GLU A 165 5.36 -10.02 -36.01
C GLU A 165 6.66 -10.52 -36.63
N ARG A 166 7.72 -10.71 -35.82
CA ARG A 166 8.99 -11.28 -36.29
C ARG A 166 8.82 -12.69 -36.86
N LYS A 167 8.10 -13.57 -36.18
CA LYS A 167 7.86 -14.95 -36.64
C LYS A 167 7.03 -14.97 -37.92
N TYR A 168 6.03 -14.10 -38.03
CA TYR A 168 5.20 -13.96 -39.21
C TYR A 168 6.02 -13.47 -40.41
N ASN A 169 6.81 -12.41 -40.23
CA ASN A 169 7.71 -11.91 -41.27
C ASN A 169 8.75 -12.97 -41.70
N LYS A 170 9.27 -13.75 -40.75
CA LYS A 170 10.18 -14.87 -41.05
C LYS A 170 9.48 -15.98 -41.85
N ALA A 171 8.27 -16.38 -41.44
CA ALA A 171 7.49 -17.40 -42.14
C ALA A 171 7.13 -16.94 -43.56
N LEU A 172 6.77 -15.67 -43.75
CA LEU A 172 6.56 -15.07 -45.07
C LEU A 172 7.81 -15.16 -45.95
N SER A 173 8.99 -14.89 -45.39
CA SER A 173 10.27 -15.03 -46.09
C SER A 173 10.53 -16.49 -46.50
N GLU A 174 10.36 -17.45 -45.57
CA GLU A 174 10.57 -18.87 -45.82
C GLU A 174 9.59 -19.43 -46.87
N VAL A 175 8.31 -19.03 -46.81
CA VAL A 175 7.31 -19.39 -47.83
C VAL A 175 7.67 -18.79 -49.19
N SER A 176 8.16 -17.55 -49.22
CA SER A 176 8.60 -16.91 -50.46
C SER A 176 9.81 -17.62 -51.07
N GLU A 177 10.78 -18.05 -50.26
CA GLU A 177 11.92 -18.86 -50.70
C GLU A 177 11.49 -20.25 -51.19
N ALA A 178 10.59 -20.92 -50.47
CA ALA A 178 10.04 -22.21 -50.87
C ALA A 178 9.29 -22.12 -52.21
N LEU A 179 8.50 -21.07 -52.41
CA LEU A 179 7.84 -20.80 -53.69
C LEU A 179 8.85 -20.55 -54.82
N ALA A 180 9.95 -19.85 -54.54
CA ALA A 180 11.03 -19.66 -55.52
C ALA A 180 11.72 -20.99 -55.88
N LEU A 181 11.93 -21.88 -54.91
CA LEU A 181 12.48 -23.22 -55.13
C LEU A 181 11.52 -24.12 -55.93
N VAL A 182 10.23 -24.13 -55.59
CA VAL A 182 9.21 -24.89 -56.34
C VAL A 182 9.12 -24.37 -57.77
N ARG A 183 9.19 -23.06 -57.98
CA ARG A 183 9.24 -22.46 -59.32
C ARG A 183 10.48 -22.90 -60.09
N LYS A 184 11.65 -22.93 -59.45
CA LYS A 184 12.90 -23.40 -60.05
C LYS A 184 12.86 -24.89 -60.41
N VAL A 185 12.22 -25.72 -59.58
CA VAL A 185 11.98 -27.15 -59.85
C VAL A 185 10.96 -27.32 -60.97
N ALA A 186 9.90 -26.50 -61.03
CA ALA A 186 8.94 -26.52 -62.12
C ALA A 186 9.53 -26.06 -63.47
N GLU A 187 10.53 -25.17 -63.45
CA GLU A 187 11.31 -24.76 -64.62
C GLU A 187 12.37 -25.80 -65.03
N SER A 188 12.67 -26.79 -64.17
CA SER A 188 13.61 -27.89 -64.42
C SER A 188 12.83 -29.19 -64.70
N GLY A 189 12.61 -29.53 -65.97
CA GLY A 189 11.83 -30.73 -66.37
C GLY A 189 12.34 -32.08 -65.81
N PRO A 190 11.51 -33.15 -65.81
CA PRO A 190 11.70 -34.31 -64.93
C PRO A 190 12.59 -35.41 -65.51
N PRO A 191 13.23 -36.23 -64.66
CA PRO A 191 13.51 -37.64 -64.96
C PRO A 191 12.76 -38.61 -63.99
N PRO A 192 12.75 -39.93 -64.28
CA PRO A 192 11.59 -40.78 -64.06
C PRO A 192 11.50 -41.48 -62.70
N VAL A 193 10.28 -41.95 -62.45
CA VAL A 193 9.75 -42.77 -61.36
C VAL A 193 10.59 -44.03 -61.06
N THR A 194 10.83 -44.29 -59.77
CA THR A 194 10.90 -45.66 -59.21
C THR A 194 10.27 -45.68 -57.82
N ALA A 195 9.40 -46.65 -57.58
CA ALA A 195 8.70 -46.91 -56.31
C ALA A 195 9.40 -48.06 -55.53
N PRO A 196 8.81 -48.59 -54.44
CA PRO A 196 8.83 -48.12 -53.06
C PRO A 196 9.64 -49.08 -52.14
N THR A 197 9.97 -48.69 -50.91
CA THR A 197 10.43 -49.66 -49.88
C THR A 197 9.84 -49.34 -48.52
N GLU A 198 9.36 -50.42 -47.89
CA GLU A 198 8.53 -50.55 -46.68
C GLU A 198 9.20 -50.14 -45.34
N PRO A 199 8.41 -50.06 -44.24
CA PRO A 199 8.70 -49.33 -43.02
C PRO A 199 9.29 -50.21 -41.89
N THR A 200 9.94 -49.59 -40.90
CA THR A 200 10.15 -50.15 -39.54
C THR A 200 10.57 -49.04 -38.55
N PRO A 201 10.43 -49.20 -37.21
CA PRO A 201 9.54 -48.41 -36.34
C PRO A 201 10.29 -47.48 -35.35
N PRO A 202 9.57 -46.63 -34.57
CA PRO A 202 10.18 -45.69 -33.65
C PRO A 202 10.47 -46.31 -32.27
N PRO A 203 11.51 -45.86 -31.53
CA PRO A 203 11.57 -46.05 -30.09
C PRO A 203 11.09 -44.78 -29.38
N GLU A 204 9.89 -44.91 -28.85
CA GLU A 204 9.34 -44.19 -27.72
C GLU A 204 10.34 -44.15 -26.54
N ARG A 205 10.63 -42.96 -26.02
CA ARG A 205 11.12 -42.79 -24.64
C ARG A 205 10.31 -41.70 -23.95
N ALA A 206 9.49 -42.17 -23.03
CA ALA A 206 8.68 -41.38 -22.11
C ALA A 206 9.50 -40.36 -21.29
N PRO A 207 8.89 -39.25 -20.85
CA PRO A 207 9.51 -38.28 -19.98
C PRO A 207 9.62 -38.81 -18.53
N PRO A 208 10.70 -38.54 -17.79
CA PRO A 208 10.77 -38.89 -16.38
C PRO A 208 9.86 -37.96 -15.55
N LYS A 209 8.75 -38.52 -15.09
CA LYS A 209 7.88 -37.97 -14.03
C LYS A 209 8.70 -37.77 -12.75
N LYS A 210 8.87 -36.53 -12.28
CA LYS A 210 9.19 -36.27 -10.87
C LYS A 210 7.89 -36.31 -10.05
N LYS A 211 7.78 -37.30 -9.19
CA LYS A 211 6.72 -37.39 -8.16
C LYS A 211 6.97 -36.33 -7.08
N PRO A 212 5.96 -35.58 -6.60
CA PRO A 212 6.08 -34.85 -5.34
C PRO A 212 5.93 -35.83 -4.17
N ARG A 213 6.82 -35.69 -3.19
CA ARG A 213 6.85 -36.47 -1.96
C ARG A 213 5.82 -35.86 -1.00
N LYS A 214 4.70 -36.56 -0.79
CA LYS A 214 3.75 -36.24 0.29
C LYS A 214 4.43 -36.42 1.64
N VAL A 215 4.37 -35.42 2.50
CA VAL A 215 4.32 -35.64 3.95
C VAL A 215 3.17 -34.82 4.49
N SER A 216 2.13 -35.52 4.90
CA SER A 216 1.02 -34.99 5.67
C SER A 216 1.48 -34.68 7.08
N GLY A 217 1.33 -33.45 7.53
CA GLY A 217 1.40 -33.08 8.95
C GLY A 217 0.41 -31.96 9.18
N LYS A 218 -0.57 -32.17 10.07
CA LYS A 218 -1.52 -31.14 10.49
C LYS A 218 -0.73 -29.93 11.01
N ALA A 219 -1.06 -28.74 10.52
CA ALA A 219 -0.41 -27.49 10.92
C ALA A 219 -0.66 -27.25 12.41
N LEU A 220 0.40 -27.26 13.21
CA LEU A 220 0.34 -26.75 14.58
C LEU A 220 0.69 -25.27 14.54
N PRO A 221 -0.02 -24.40 15.28
CA PRO A 221 0.33 -22.98 15.43
C PRO A 221 1.80 -22.76 15.83
N SER A 222 2.37 -23.69 16.61
CA SER A 222 3.76 -23.68 17.04
C SER A 222 4.79 -23.79 15.90
N THR A 223 4.46 -24.35 14.75
CA THR A 223 5.38 -24.46 13.60
C THR A 223 5.41 -23.17 12.78
N ILE A 224 4.27 -22.49 12.67
CA ILE A 224 4.18 -21.18 12.01
C ILE A 224 4.96 -20.15 12.82
N ASP A 225 4.82 -20.17 14.15
CA ASP A 225 5.58 -19.30 15.05
C ASP A 225 7.09 -19.44 14.88
N ALA A 226 7.60 -20.67 14.87
CA ALA A 226 9.02 -20.91 14.69
C ALA A 226 9.57 -20.40 13.34
N ILE A 227 8.79 -20.55 12.26
CA ILE A 227 9.18 -20.06 10.93
C ILE A 227 9.21 -18.52 10.91
N MET A 228 8.21 -17.87 11.52
CA MET A 228 8.11 -16.42 11.54
C MET A 228 9.13 -15.76 12.47
N GLU A 229 9.45 -16.41 13.60
CA GLU A 229 10.48 -15.96 14.53
C GLU A 229 11.88 -16.03 13.89
N GLN A 230 12.19 -17.12 13.18
CA GLN A 230 13.42 -17.23 12.39
C GLN A 230 13.54 -16.11 11.34
N LEU A 231 12.42 -15.73 10.72
CA LEU A 231 12.41 -14.63 9.77
C LEU A 231 12.60 -13.26 10.44
N LEU A 232 12.03 -13.04 11.62
CA LEU A 232 12.21 -11.80 12.39
C LEU A 232 13.67 -11.62 12.84
N GLU A 233 14.35 -12.70 13.23
CA GLU A 233 15.77 -12.64 13.61
C GLU A 233 16.67 -12.15 12.46
N LEU A 234 16.26 -12.37 11.21
CA LEU A 234 16.98 -11.90 10.03
C LEU A 234 16.68 -10.44 9.68
N VAL A 235 15.70 -9.79 10.30
CA VAL A 235 15.39 -8.37 10.04
C VAL A 235 16.31 -7.47 10.86
N THR A 236 17.55 -7.33 10.40
CA THR A 236 18.58 -6.49 11.05
C THR A 236 19.21 -5.50 10.08
N PRO A 237 19.82 -4.39 10.57
CA PRO A 237 20.51 -3.42 9.72
C PRO A 237 21.69 -3.97 8.91
N HIS A 238 22.21 -5.14 9.29
CA HIS A 238 23.37 -5.75 8.66
C HIS A 238 22.98 -6.81 7.62
N THR A 239 21.70 -7.17 7.54
CA THR A 239 21.21 -8.16 6.60
C THR A 239 21.15 -7.56 5.20
N GLU A 240 21.71 -8.27 4.23
CA GLU A 240 21.62 -7.87 2.82
C GLU A 240 20.19 -8.05 2.32
N ALA A 241 19.71 -7.11 1.48
CA ALA A 241 18.37 -7.16 0.91
C ALA A 241 18.13 -8.45 0.10
N VAL A 242 19.16 -8.95 -0.59
CA VAL A 242 19.10 -10.22 -1.33
C VAL A 242 18.98 -11.43 -0.39
N GLU A 243 19.66 -11.40 0.76
CA GLU A 243 19.58 -12.46 1.76
C GLU A 243 18.19 -12.47 2.40
N MET A 244 17.66 -11.31 2.78
CA MET A 244 16.30 -11.16 3.30
C MET A 244 15.25 -11.59 2.27
N ALA A 245 15.44 -11.26 0.99
CA ALA A 245 14.54 -11.71 -0.08
C ALA A 245 14.52 -13.24 -0.23
N ARG A 246 15.67 -13.91 -0.11
CA ARG A 246 15.74 -15.37 -0.12
C ARG A 246 15.05 -15.97 1.10
N ALA A 247 15.26 -15.39 2.28
CA ALA A 247 14.60 -15.83 3.50
C ALA A 247 13.07 -15.71 3.42
N LEU A 248 12.55 -14.66 2.80
CA LEU A 248 11.12 -14.49 2.54
C LEU A 248 10.57 -15.53 1.57
N GLU A 249 11.31 -15.87 0.50
CA GLU A 249 10.89 -16.93 -0.43
C GLU A 249 10.93 -18.31 0.21
N GLU A 250 11.97 -18.62 0.99
CA GLU A 250 12.05 -19.89 1.71
C GLU A 250 10.92 -20.01 2.75
N THR A 251 10.63 -18.92 3.45
CA THR A 251 9.49 -18.85 4.39
C THR A 251 8.17 -19.07 3.65
N ARG A 252 7.97 -18.41 2.51
CA ARG A 252 6.80 -18.60 1.65
C ARG A 252 6.64 -20.06 1.24
N ASP A 253 7.71 -20.69 0.77
CA ASP A 253 7.67 -22.06 0.26
C ASP A 253 7.36 -23.05 1.41
N ARG A 254 8.00 -22.88 2.57
CA ARG A 254 7.70 -23.66 3.78
C ARG A 254 6.24 -23.48 4.24
N LEU A 255 5.73 -22.25 4.22
CA LEU A 255 4.34 -21.97 4.59
C LEU A 255 3.34 -22.51 3.55
N THR A 256 3.70 -22.52 2.27
CA THR A 256 2.87 -23.10 1.19
C THR A 256 2.79 -24.62 1.31
N ASP A 257 3.87 -25.28 1.72
CA ASP A 257 3.85 -26.73 1.99
C ASP A 257 2.98 -27.07 3.21
N LEU A 258 2.92 -26.18 4.21
CA LEU A 258 2.12 -26.37 5.42
C LEU A 258 0.64 -26.02 5.25
N LEU A 259 0.34 -25.00 4.45
CA LEU A 259 -1.02 -24.50 4.21
C LEU A 259 -1.56 -25.04 2.89
N LYS A 260 -2.59 -25.89 2.95
CA LYS A 260 -3.22 -26.48 1.76
C LYS A 260 -3.97 -25.48 0.88
N GLU A 261 -4.19 -24.26 1.37
CA GLU A 261 -4.95 -23.21 0.69
C GLU A 261 -4.07 -21.98 0.44
N HIS A 262 -4.17 -21.43 -0.77
CA HIS A 262 -3.47 -20.20 -1.14
C HIS A 262 -4.01 -19.02 -0.32
N THR A 263 -3.26 -18.65 0.71
CA THR A 263 -3.61 -17.51 1.57
C THR A 263 -3.04 -16.23 0.96
N PRO A 264 -3.76 -15.09 0.96
CA PRO A 264 -3.25 -13.81 0.47
C PRO A 264 -1.90 -13.40 1.08
N VAL A 265 -1.64 -13.84 2.31
CA VAL A 265 -0.38 -13.63 3.02
C VAL A 265 0.82 -14.25 2.29
N ILE A 266 0.66 -15.43 1.68
CA ILE A 266 1.73 -16.12 0.92
C ILE A 266 2.16 -15.26 -0.28
N PHE A 267 1.20 -14.57 -0.93
CA PHE A 267 1.49 -13.64 -2.02
C PHE A 267 2.31 -12.44 -1.53
N GLN A 268 1.99 -11.91 -0.34
CA GLN A 268 2.70 -10.78 0.25
C GLN A 268 4.19 -11.08 0.52
N PHE A 269 4.53 -12.29 0.97
CA PHE A 269 5.94 -12.73 1.06
C PHE A 269 6.66 -12.67 -0.30
N GLY A 270 5.99 -13.13 -1.35
CA GLY A 270 6.53 -13.12 -2.72
C GLY A 270 6.72 -11.71 -3.27
N LYS A 271 5.77 -10.80 -3.00
CA LYS A 271 5.87 -9.39 -3.38
C LYS A 271 7.06 -8.70 -2.69
N MET A 272 7.16 -8.84 -1.37
CA MET A 272 8.26 -8.26 -0.59
C MET A 272 9.63 -8.81 -1.01
N ALA A 273 9.72 -10.11 -1.29
CA ALA A 273 10.96 -10.70 -1.80
C ALA A 273 11.38 -10.12 -3.16
N ARG A 274 10.42 -9.83 -4.05
CA ARG A 274 10.70 -9.19 -5.36
C ARG A 274 11.14 -7.74 -5.19
N GLU A 275 10.49 -7.00 -4.30
CA GLU A 275 10.89 -5.63 -3.94
C GLU A 275 12.34 -5.61 -3.43
N LEU A 276 12.69 -6.47 -2.47
CA LEU A 276 14.05 -6.56 -1.94
C LEU A 276 15.10 -7.06 -2.96
N LYS A 277 14.70 -7.87 -3.94
CA LYS A 277 15.58 -8.27 -5.06
C LYS A 277 15.88 -7.15 -6.05
N SER A 278 15.08 -6.08 -6.06
CA SER A 278 15.34 -4.91 -6.91
C SER A 278 16.50 -4.05 -6.40
N TYR A 279 16.90 -4.24 -5.14
CA TYR A 279 18.02 -3.53 -4.54
C TYR A 279 19.36 -4.03 -5.11
N PRO A 280 20.42 -3.20 -5.09
CA PRO A 280 21.77 -3.64 -5.42
C PRO A 280 22.18 -4.86 -4.57
N PRO A 281 22.97 -5.81 -5.11
CA PRO A 281 23.30 -7.05 -4.41
C PRO A 281 23.97 -6.89 -3.04
N THR A 282 24.65 -5.76 -2.82
CA THR A 282 25.36 -5.43 -1.57
C THR A 282 24.60 -4.44 -0.69
N ALA A 283 23.34 -4.10 -1.04
CA ALA A 283 22.55 -3.17 -0.26
C ALA A 283 22.02 -3.89 0.99
N THR A 284 22.25 -3.27 2.15
CA THR A 284 21.66 -3.72 3.41
C THR A 284 20.26 -3.14 3.58
N LEU A 285 19.45 -3.76 4.45
CA LEU A 285 18.13 -3.25 4.79
C LEU A 285 18.24 -1.84 5.40
N ASN A 286 17.50 -0.88 4.85
CA ASN A 286 17.41 0.45 5.45
C ASN A 286 16.44 0.46 6.64
N GLU A 287 16.48 1.51 7.46
CA GLU A 287 15.62 1.60 8.67
C GLU A 287 14.12 1.54 8.36
N ASN A 288 13.70 2.07 7.20
CA ASN A 288 12.30 2.03 6.77
C ASN A 288 11.86 0.61 6.40
N ASP A 289 12.70 -0.13 5.69
CA ASP A 289 12.47 -1.52 5.30
C ASP A 289 12.46 -2.42 6.53
N ILE A 290 13.33 -2.18 7.51
CA ILE A 290 13.35 -2.90 8.79
C ILE A 290 12.05 -2.66 9.56
N ALA A 291 11.60 -1.40 9.66
CA ALA A 291 10.35 -1.07 10.33
C ALA A 291 9.14 -1.70 9.63
N ARG A 292 9.12 -1.64 8.28
CA ARG A 292 8.08 -2.24 7.44
C ARG A 292 8.05 -3.76 7.58
N LEU A 293 9.18 -4.43 7.41
CA LEU A 293 9.31 -5.89 7.55
C LEU A 293 8.88 -6.36 8.94
N ASN A 294 9.32 -5.69 10.01
CA ASN A 294 8.90 -6.04 11.37
C ASN A 294 7.38 -5.93 11.57
N LYS A 295 6.76 -4.87 11.03
CA LYS A 295 5.31 -4.67 11.11
C LYS A 295 4.57 -5.74 10.30
N GLU A 296 5.00 -5.97 9.07
CA GLU A 296 4.35 -6.91 8.15
C GLU A 296 4.50 -8.36 8.61
N ILE A 297 5.69 -8.80 9.02
CA ILE A 297 5.93 -10.18 9.50
C ILE A 297 5.07 -10.49 10.73
N ARG A 298 4.93 -9.55 11.67
CA ARG A 298 4.03 -9.71 12.83
C ARG A 298 2.56 -9.82 12.41
N SER A 299 2.12 -8.97 11.47
CA SER A 299 0.76 -9.01 10.91
C SER A 299 0.47 -10.32 10.17
N TRP A 300 1.42 -10.79 9.36
CA TRP A 300 1.35 -12.07 8.65
C TRP A 300 1.27 -13.24 9.61
N THR A 301 2.05 -13.22 10.70
CA THR A 301 2.02 -14.26 11.73
C THR A 301 0.61 -14.41 12.31
N ALA A 302 -0.03 -13.29 12.68
CA ALA A 302 -1.40 -13.29 13.20
C ALA A 302 -2.40 -13.85 12.18
N LYS A 303 -2.33 -13.40 10.93
CA LYS A 303 -3.22 -13.88 9.85
C LYS A 303 -3.04 -15.37 9.55
N LEU A 304 -1.80 -15.86 9.48
CA LEU A 304 -1.50 -17.27 9.24
C LEU A 304 -1.99 -18.16 10.39
N LYS A 305 -1.94 -17.69 11.64
CA LYS A 305 -2.50 -18.41 12.79
C LYS A 305 -4.01 -18.55 12.69
N GLU A 306 -4.71 -17.49 12.31
CA GLU A 306 -6.18 -17.54 12.17
C GLU A 306 -6.59 -18.51 11.06
N VAL A 307 -5.88 -18.50 9.92
CA VAL A 307 -6.09 -19.47 8.84
C VAL A 307 -5.80 -20.90 9.30
N ALA A 308 -4.72 -21.12 10.07
CA ALA A 308 -4.38 -22.44 10.60
C ALA A 308 -5.34 -22.95 11.67
N LYS A 309 -6.01 -22.07 12.44
CA LYS A 309 -7.08 -22.45 13.39
C LYS A 309 -8.39 -22.79 12.69
N GLY A 310 -8.62 -22.26 11.49
CA GLY A 310 -9.83 -22.51 10.69
C GLY A 310 -9.80 -23.82 9.90
N GLN A 311 -8.68 -24.56 9.90
CA GLN A 311 -8.48 -25.86 9.24
C GLN A 311 -8.64 -27.04 10.21
#